data_AF-A0A166BP15-F1
#
_entry.id   AF-A0A166BP15-F1
#
_cell.length_a   1.000
_cell.length_b   1.000
_cell.length_c   1.000
_cell.angle_alpha   90.00
_cell.angle_beta   90.00
_cell.angle_gamma   90.00
#
_symmetry.space_group_name_H-M   'P 1'
#
loop_
_entity.id
_entity.type
_entity.pdbx_description
1 polymer ?
#
loop_
_entity_poly.entity_id
_entity_poly.type
_entity_poly.pdbx_seq_one_letter_code
_entity_poly.pdbx_strand_id
1 'polypeptide(L)'
;MIRQIEISQRFNFKKLNRHYECFIIDLENEMAYYKIHERFNDERFIQESLICDDSWIAILRELKSNVSSKIHNLKNKEIEDFKQGFENINLFEDFESEKFAYFEKLELIYSCNINIYHDTNYEEYSFKNNFPKNWEKFANLLINLVGFDVCHLDYQKKLVTGLFYDFRKDGIYDRNNKKLSLNLIEFGHHSVLSMGLPRLNFVVDLANRKIDGYYERKLNDKDILKILDLLDYYGVYLWITDDYQNKSLNHDLAIFDGYDWYLELVFDGGVIWYIFGNNEYPDTYTAIALKIIELTGYDLLELNTIDDNERKLFKKYAKRKLP
;
A
#
# COMPACT_ATOMS: atom_id res chain seq x y z
N MET A 1 -32.65 6.64 -6.23
CA MET A 1 -32.39 6.39 -4.80
C MET A 1 -31.20 5.45 -4.67
N ILE A 2 -30.41 5.52 -3.58
CA ILE A 2 -29.34 4.53 -3.33
C ILE A 2 -30.00 3.21 -2.90
N ARG A 3 -29.63 2.13 -3.59
CA ARG A 3 -30.06 0.75 -3.33
C ARG A 3 -29.01 -0.05 -2.60
N GLN A 4 -27.75 0.06 -3.01
CA GLN A 4 -26.66 -0.71 -2.45
C GLN A 4 -25.37 0.11 -2.47
N ILE A 5 -24.50 -0.11 -1.48
CA ILE A 5 -23.12 0.36 -1.48
C ILE A 5 -22.21 -0.85 -1.31
N GLU A 6 -21.22 -0.98 -2.18
CA GLU A 6 -20.16 -1.99 -2.09
C GLU A 6 -18.84 -1.29 -1.80
N ILE A 7 -18.12 -1.77 -0.78
CA ILE A 7 -16.84 -1.25 -0.32
C ILE A 7 -15.82 -2.37 -0.43
N SER A 8 -14.95 -2.28 -1.43
CA SER A 8 -13.92 -3.26 -1.71
C SER A 8 -12.55 -2.71 -1.31
N GLN A 9 -11.90 -3.36 -0.35
CA GLN A 9 -10.64 -2.92 0.22
C GLN A 9 -9.56 -3.96 -0.01
N ARG A 10 -8.36 -3.48 -0.36
CA ARG A 10 -7.16 -4.30 -0.54
C ARG A 10 -6.05 -3.77 0.34
N PHE A 11 -5.41 -4.68 1.07
CA PHE A 11 -4.24 -4.44 1.89
C PHE A 11 -3.09 -5.32 1.38
N ASN A 12 -1.97 -4.70 1.00
CA ASN A 12 -0.80 -5.39 0.48
C ASN A 12 0.36 -5.21 1.45
N PHE A 13 0.76 -6.28 2.15
CA PHE A 13 1.86 -6.21 3.13
C PHE A 13 3.15 -6.82 2.60
N LYS A 14 3.07 -7.95 1.91
CA LYS A 14 4.19 -8.57 1.17
C LYS A 14 3.64 -9.26 -0.08
N LYS A 15 4.51 -9.80 -0.94
CA LYS A 15 4.10 -10.49 -2.18
C LYS A 15 2.99 -11.50 -1.94
N LEU A 16 3.19 -12.38 -0.95
CA LEU A 16 2.27 -13.48 -0.63
C LEU A 16 1.32 -13.16 0.52
N ASN A 17 1.48 -12.00 1.16
CA ASN A 17 0.70 -11.59 2.31
C ASN A 17 -0.16 -10.38 1.94
N ARG A 18 -1.31 -10.68 1.33
CA ARG A 18 -2.32 -9.72 0.91
C ARG A 18 -3.64 -10.05 1.59
N HIS A 19 -4.50 -9.05 1.73
CA HIS A 19 -5.87 -9.22 2.19
C HIS A 19 -6.80 -8.44 1.28
N TYR A 20 -7.82 -9.13 0.79
CA TYR A 20 -8.91 -8.53 0.04
C TYR A 20 -10.22 -8.81 0.78
N GLU A 21 -11.06 -7.78 0.87
CA GLU A 21 -12.40 -7.89 1.40
C GLU A 21 -13.36 -6.98 0.64
N CYS A 22 -14.62 -7.38 0.64
CA CYS A 22 -15.72 -6.66 0.01
C CYS A 22 -16.89 -6.65 1.00
N PHE A 23 -17.29 -5.46 1.46
CA PHE A 23 -18.42 -5.25 2.36
C PHE A 23 -19.59 -4.63 1.60
N ILE A 24 -20.76 -5.25 1.73
CA ILE A 24 -21.99 -4.85 1.05
C ILE A 24 -22.96 -4.27 2.07
N ILE A 25 -23.55 -3.14 1.72
CA ILE A 25 -24.70 -2.54 2.39
C ILE A 25 -25.84 -2.55 1.38
N ASP A 26 -26.72 -3.53 1.50
CA ASP A 26 -27.90 -3.72 0.65
C ASP A 26 -29.11 -3.09 1.34
N LEU A 27 -29.42 -1.85 0.96
CA LEU A 27 -30.52 -1.07 1.53
C LEU A 27 -31.88 -1.50 0.97
N GLU A 28 -31.92 -2.25 -0.14
CA GLU A 28 -33.15 -2.79 -0.71
C GLU A 28 -33.60 -4.05 0.04
N ASN A 29 -32.64 -4.91 0.42
CA ASN A 29 -32.91 -6.14 1.19
C ASN A 29 -32.66 -5.98 2.70
N GLU A 30 -32.45 -4.75 3.17
CA GLU A 30 -32.29 -4.41 4.59
C GLU A 30 -31.15 -5.19 5.27
N MET A 31 -30.02 -5.37 4.59
CA MET A 31 -28.92 -6.18 5.10
C MET A 31 -27.53 -5.63 4.79
N ALA A 32 -26.58 -5.88 5.68
CA ALA A 32 -25.17 -5.59 5.47
C ALA A 32 -24.28 -6.80 5.80
N TYR A 33 -23.28 -7.10 4.98
CA TYR A 33 -22.51 -8.34 5.08
C TYR A 33 -21.21 -8.29 4.27
N TYR A 34 -20.26 -9.16 4.62
CA TYR A 34 -19.07 -9.39 3.79
C TYR A 34 -19.34 -10.40 2.67
N LYS A 35 -18.87 -10.11 1.46
CA LYS A 35 -18.92 -11.01 0.31
C LYS A 35 -17.76 -12.01 0.35
N ILE A 36 -17.92 -13.07 1.14
CA ILE A 36 -16.83 -14.03 1.46
C ILE A 36 -16.27 -14.74 0.23
N HIS A 37 -17.09 -14.99 -0.81
CA HIS A 37 -16.63 -15.68 -2.02
C HIS A 37 -15.58 -14.89 -2.82
N GLU A 38 -15.43 -13.60 -2.55
CA GLU A 38 -14.39 -12.77 -3.17
C GLU A 38 -13.10 -12.71 -2.32
N ARG A 39 -13.03 -13.41 -1.18
CA ARG A 39 -11.75 -13.58 -0.48
C ARG A 39 -10.77 -14.34 -1.38
N PHE A 40 -9.77 -13.64 -1.88
CA PHE A 40 -8.48 -14.27 -2.11
C PHE A 40 -7.79 -14.43 -0.75
N ASN A 41 -7.86 -15.62 -0.15
CA ASN A 41 -7.00 -15.94 0.98
C ASN A 41 -6.62 -17.41 0.95
N ASP A 42 -5.33 -17.67 0.77
CA ASP A 42 -4.70 -18.75 1.52
C ASP A 42 -4.74 -18.29 3.00
N GLU A 43 -5.42 -19.04 3.87
CA GLU A 43 -5.50 -18.71 5.31
C GLU A 43 -4.11 -18.72 5.98
N ARG A 44 -3.12 -19.29 5.30
CA ARG A 44 -1.75 -19.43 5.78
C ARG A 44 -1.01 -18.10 5.66
N PHE A 45 -0.52 -17.63 6.80
CA PHE A 45 0.65 -16.76 6.82
C PHE A 45 1.79 -17.47 6.09
N ILE A 46 2.39 -16.81 5.12
CA ILE A 46 3.55 -17.33 4.42
C ILE A 46 4.73 -16.51 4.90
N GLN A 47 5.53 -17.12 5.79
CA GLN A 47 6.82 -16.57 6.15
C GLN A 47 7.67 -16.54 4.89
N GLU A 48 7.93 -15.33 4.38
CA GLU A 48 8.75 -15.17 3.18
C GLU A 48 10.24 -15.41 3.53
N SER A 49 10.71 -14.91 4.67
CA SER A 49 12.10 -15.07 5.10
C SER A 49 12.25 -15.14 6.63
N LEU A 50 13.35 -15.71 7.11
CA LEU A 50 13.71 -15.76 8.54
C LEU A 50 14.13 -14.41 9.12
N ILE A 51 14.43 -13.43 8.26
CA ILE A 51 14.89 -12.10 8.64
C ILE A 51 13.87 -11.00 8.31
N CYS A 52 12.63 -11.38 7.95
CA CYS A 52 11.57 -10.45 7.58
C CYS A 52 11.15 -9.57 8.76
N ASP A 53 10.73 -8.33 8.48
CA ASP A 53 9.95 -7.57 9.44
C ASP A 53 8.51 -8.08 9.48
N ASP A 54 8.02 -8.35 10.68
CA ASP A 54 6.71 -8.95 10.95
C ASP A 54 5.72 -7.92 11.52
N SER A 55 6.00 -6.62 11.45
CA SER A 55 5.18 -5.55 12.04
C SER A 55 3.74 -5.55 11.51
N TRP A 56 3.53 -6.04 10.28
CA TRP A 56 2.23 -6.17 9.64
C TRP A 56 1.44 -7.43 10.04
N ILE A 57 2.07 -8.47 10.63
CA ILE A 57 1.41 -9.75 10.91
C ILE A 57 0.17 -9.57 11.79
N ALA A 58 0.29 -8.75 12.83
CA ALA A 58 -0.81 -8.48 13.75
C ALA A 58 -2.01 -7.86 13.01
N ILE A 59 -1.73 -6.84 12.18
CA ILE A 59 -2.74 -6.17 11.36
C ILE A 59 -3.42 -7.17 10.42
N LEU A 60 -2.63 -7.97 9.69
CA LEU A 60 -3.18 -8.95 8.74
C LEU A 60 -4.04 -10.02 9.44
N ARG A 61 -3.59 -10.54 10.58
CA ARG A 61 -4.36 -11.53 11.36
C ARG A 61 -5.70 -10.96 11.80
N GLU A 62 -5.71 -9.72 12.27
CA GLU A 62 -6.93 -9.09 12.75
C GLU A 62 -7.90 -8.75 11.60
N LEU A 63 -7.40 -8.19 10.49
CA LEU A 63 -8.17 -8.00 9.25
C LEU A 63 -8.85 -9.32 8.81
N LYS A 64 -8.10 -10.43 8.82
CA LYS A 64 -8.64 -11.76 8.51
C LYS A 64 -9.67 -12.24 9.55
N SER A 65 -9.54 -11.87 10.82
CA SER A 65 -10.51 -12.27 11.85
C SER A 65 -11.82 -11.48 11.80
N ASN A 66 -11.80 -10.23 11.30
CA ASN A 66 -12.96 -9.35 11.27
C ASN A 66 -13.97 -9.69 10.16
N VAL A 67 -13.50 -10.27 9.05
CA VAL A 67 -14.39 -10.72 7.96
C VAL A 67 -15.08 -12.03 8.35
N SER A 68 -16.41 -12.00 8.47
CA SER A 68 -17.23 -13.15 8.87
C SER A 68 -18.43 -13.37 7.94
N SER A 69 -19.08 -14.54 8.05
CA SER A 69 -20.31 -14.88 7.32
C SER A 69 -21.58 -14.30 7.92
N LYS A 70 -21.43 -13.44 8.93
CA LYS A 70 -22.56 -12.83 9.61
C LYS A 70 -23.26 -11.84 8.68
N ILE A 71 -24.59 -11.96 8.60
CA ILE A 71 -25.47 -11.00 7.96
C ILE A 71 -26.05 -10.09 9.05
N HIS A 72 -25.91 -8.78 8.86
CA HIS A 72 -26.45 -7.76 9.73
C HIS A 72 -27.78 -7.28 9.15
N ASN A 73 -28.89 -7.68 9.76
CA ASN A 73 -30.21 -7.17 9.36
C ASN A 73 -30.39 -5.74 9.90
N LEU A 74 -30.69 -4.82 9.00
CA LEU A 74 -30.84 -3.39 9.26
C LEU A 74 -32.31 -3.06 9.49
N LYS A 75 -32.59 -2.15 10.42
CA LYS A 75 -33.94 -1.63 10.64
C LYS A 75 -34.19 -0.41 9.77
N ASN A 76 -35.45 -0.15 9.42
CA ASN A 76 -35.85 1.03 8.65
C ASN A 76 -35.26 2.34 9.17
N LYS A 77 -35.29 2.55 10.50
CA LYS A 77 -34.70 3.75 11.10
C LYS A 77 -33.18 3.84 10.88
N GLU A 78 -32.45 2.73 11.01
CA GLU A 78 -31.00 2.68 10.80
C GLU A 78 -30.67 2.98 9.33
N ILE A 79 -31.48 2.47 8.40
CA ILE A 79 -31.37 2.74 6.96
C ILE A 79 -31.64 4.22 6.65
N GLU A 80 -32.70 4.80 7.21
CA GLU A 80 -33.05 6.21 7.04
C GLU A 80 -31.95 7.14 7.58
N ASP A 81 -31.49 6.88 8.82
CA ASP A 81 -30.42 7.64 9.47
C ASP A 81 -29.11 7.54 8.65
N PHE A 82 -28.78 6.35 8.12
CA PHE A 82 -27.61 6.15 7.27
C PHE A 82 -27.74 6.88 5.93
N LYS A 83 -28.86 6.77 5.22
CA LYS A 83 -29.09 7.46 3.93
C LYS A 83 -28.94 8.96 4.09
N GLN A 84 -29.59 9.54 5.10
CA GLN A 84 -29.49 10.97 5.39
C GLN A 84 -28.06 11.36 5.77
N GLY A 85 -27.37 10.55 6.59
CA GLY A 85 -25.98 10.77 6.94
C GLY A 85 -25.05 10.75 5.71
N PHE A 86 -25.21 9.75 4.84
CA PHE A 86 -24.40 9.56 3.64
C PHE A 86 -24.56 10.71 2.65
N GLU A 87 -25.79 11.17 2.41
CA GLU A 87 -26.06 12.35 1.58
C GLU A 87 -25.40 13.62 2.18
N ASN A 88 -25.50 13.82 3.50
CA ASN A 88 -24.97 15.01 4.16
C ASN A 88 -23.44 15.08 4.22
N ILE A 89 -22.73 13.95 4.18
CA ILE A 89 -21.27 13.97 4.24
C ILE A 89 -20.63 14.37 2.92
N ASN A 90 -21.39 14.41 1.80
CA ASN A 90 -20.87 14.76 0.48
C ASN A 90 -19.54 14.06 0.19
N LEU A 91 -19.51 12.72 0.35
CA LEU A 91 -18.24 11.97 0.45
C LEU A 91 -17.31 12.25 -0.73
N PHE A 92 -17.86 12.29 -1.94
CA PHE A 92 -17.13 12.43 -3.20
C PHE A 92 -17.29 13.82 -3.85
N GLU A 93 -17.73 14.83 -3.10
CA GLU A 93 -17.74 16.22 -3.58
C GLU A 93 -16.30 16.68 -3.85
N ASP A 94 -16.05 17.19 -5.06
CA ASP A 94 -14.73 17.58 -5.58
C ASP A 94 -13.67 16.46 -5.55
N PHE A 95 -14.11 15.19 -5.48
CA PHE A 95 -13.21 14.04 -5.48
C PHE A 95 -12.95 13.53 -6.90
N GLU A 96 -11.69 13.51 -7.31
CA GLU A 96 -11.26 12.85 -8.56
C GLU A 96 -10.88 11.40 -8.27
N SER A 97 -11.69 10.47 -8.80
CA SER A 97 -11.44 9.04 -8.69
C SER A 97 -10.14 8.65 -9.39
N GLU A 98 -9.32 7.87 -8.70
CA GLU A 98 -8.15 7.22 -9.29
C GLU A 98 -8.58 6.08 -10.21
N LYS A 99 -7.73 5.72 -11.19
CA LYS A 99 -7.94 4.49 -11.97
C LYS A 99 -7.61 3.27 -11.11
N PHE A 100 -8.51 2.29 -11.11
CA PHE A 100 -8.33 1.02 -10.41
C PHE A 100 -8.20 -0.13 -11.39
N ALA A 101 -7.23 -1.00 -11.12
CA ALA A 101 -7.06 -2.27 -11.82
C ALA A 101 -6.88 -3.38 -10.78
N TYR A 102 -7.46 -4.55 -11.05
CA TYR A 102 -7.31 -5.74 -10.20
C TYR A 102 -5.84 -6.10 -9.97
N PHE A 103 -5.00 -5.89 -10.98
CA PHE A 103 -3.56 -6.05 -10.92
C PHE A 103 -2.90 -4.74 -11.34
N GLU A 104 -2.15 -4.16 -10.41
CA GLU A 104 -1.40 -2.93 -10.68
C GLU A 104 0.06 -3.26 -10.88
N LYS A 105 0.74 -2.51 -11.75
CA LYS A 105 2.18 -2.66 -11.92
C LYS A 105 2.93 -2.25 -10.66
N LEU A 106 2.43 -1.20 -10.00
CA LEU A 106 2.90 -0.73 -8.70
C LEU A 106 1.70 -0.79 -7.75
N GLU A 107 1.80 -1.65 -6.73
CA GLU A 107 0.79 -1.81 -5.71
C GLU A 107 1.22 -1.11 -4.43
N LEU A 108 0.30 -0.34 -3.87
CA LEU A 108 0.46 0.36 -2.60
C LEU A 108 -0.07 -0.49 -1.46
N ILE A 109 0.29 -0.11 -0.23
CA ILE A 109 -0.11 -0.83 0.98
C ILE A 109 -1.64 -0.95 1.13
N TYR A 110 -2.39 0.05 0.65
CA TYR A 110 -3.83 0.11 0.75
C TYR A 110 -4.45 0.70 -0.52
N SER A 111 -5.60 0.16 -0.91
CA SER A 111 -6.47 0.72 -1.94
C SER A 111 -7.92 0.36 -1.68
N CYS A 112 -8.84 1.24 -2.03
CA CYS A 112 -10.26 1.05 -1.85
C CYS A 112 -11.02 1.41 -3.13
N ASN A 113 -12.06 0.62 -3.43
CA ASN A 113 -13.06 0.93 -4.43
C ASN A 113 -14.44 0.95 -3.78
N ILE A 114 -15.26 1.94 -4.15
CA ILE A 114 -16.63 2.10 -3.69
C ILE A 114 -17.55 2.14 -4.89
N ASN A 115 -18.46 1.17 -4.95
CA ASN A 115 -19.54 1.16 -5.93
C ASN A 115 -20.84 1.57 -5.25
N ILE A 116 -21.49 2.62 -5.75
CA ILE A 116 -22.81 3.07 -5.30
C ILE A 116 -23.81 2.67 -6.38
N TYR A 117 -24.74 1.80 -6.03
CA TYR A 117 -25.80 1.35 -6.93
C TYR A 117 -27.08 2.14 -6.66
N HIS A 118 -27.62 2.71 -7.73
CA HIS A 118 -28.91 3.37 -7.73
C HIS A 118 -29.92 2.55 -8.55
N ASP A 119 -31.16 3.03 -8.61
CA ASP A 119 -32.24 2.35 -9.35
C ASP A 119 -31.94 2.18 -10.86
N THR A 120 -31.17 3.08 -11.46
CA THR A 120 -30.99 3.15 -12.93
C THR A 120 -29.54 3.18 -13.41
N ASN A 121 -28.58 3.35 -12.50
CA ASN A 121 -27.16 3.49 -12.78
C ASN A 121 -26.32 3.07 -11.56
N TYR A 122 -25.00 3.06 -11.73
CA TYR A 122 -24.06 2.95 -10.63
C TYR A 122 -22.93 3.95 -10.82
N GLU A 123 -22.28 4.31 -9.71
CA GLU A 123 -21.10 5.16 -9.65
C GLU A 123 -19.96 4.36 -9.03
N GLU A 124 -18.75 4.51 -9.55
CA GLU A 124 -17.54 3.83 -9.09
C GLU A 124 -16.50 4.88 -8.69
N TYR A 125 -16.01 4.78 -7.47
CA TYR A 125 -14.99 5.67 -6.91
C TYR A 125 -13.86 4.85 -6.31
N SER A 126 -12.65 5.10 -6.81
CA SER A 126 -11.45 4.39 -6.41
C SER A 126 -10.39 5.35 -5.87
N PHE A 127 -9.65 4.89 -4.87
CA PHE A 127 -8.52 5.61 -4.32
C PHE A 127 -7.48 4.68 -3.71
N LYS A 128 -6.23 5.14 -3.66
CA LYS A 128 -5.10 4.44 -3.07
C LYS A 128 -4.35 5.35 -2.12
N ASN A 129 -4.07 6.57 -2.58
CA ASN A 129 -3.40 7.61 -1.79
C ASN A 129 -4.20 8.90 -1.70
N ASN A 130 -5.13 9.17 -2.61
CA ASN A 130 -5.99 10.33 -2.58
C ASN A 130 -7.31 10.00 -1.89
N PHE A 131 -7.38 10.15 -0.57
CA PHE A 131 -8.60 9.83 0.17
C PHE A 131 -9.67 10.91 0.00
N PRO A 132 -10.95 10.53 -0.09
CA PRO A 132 -12.04 11.50 0.00
C PRO A 132 -11.97 12.28 1.31
N LYS A 133 -12.16 13.61 1.28
CA LYS A 133 -11.99 14.50 2.44
C LYS A 133 -12.81 14.09 3.67
N ASN A 134 -13.98 13.50 3.46
CA ASN A 134 -14.90 13.08 4.53
C ASN A 134 -14.81 11.57 4.85
N TRP A 135 -13.72 10.90 4.48
CA TRP A 135 -13.52 9.46 4.69
C TRP A 135 -13.71 9.02 6.16
N GLU A 136 -13.11 9.73 7.13
CA GLU A 136 -13.29 9.41 8.55
C GLU A 136 -14.75 9.56 9.00
N LYS A 137 -15.51 10.50 8.42
CA LYS A 137 -16.95 10.64 8.73
C LYS A 137 -17.75 9.49 8.16
N PHE A 138 -17.42 9.05 6.94
CA PHE A 138 -18.03 7.89 6.32
C PHE A 138 -17.80 6.61 7.15
N ALA A 139 -16.57 6.36 7.57
CA ALA A 139 -16.25 5.24 8.45
C ALA A 139 -17.07 5.28 9.75
N ASN A 140 -17.23 6.45 10.38
CA ASN A 140 -18.06 6.61 11.57
C ASN A 140 -19.56 6.35 11.29
N LEU A 141 -20.07 6.73 10.13
CA LEU A 141 -21.44 6.38 9.71
C LEU A 141 -21.62 4.86 9.60
N LEU A 142 -20.63 4.15 9.05
CA LEU A 142 -20.65 2.69 8.96
C LEU A 142 -20.61 2.04 10.34
N ILE A 143 -19.77 2.54 11.25
CA ILE A 143 -19.72 2.06 12.64
C ILE A 143 -21.08 2.22 13.31
N ASN A 144 -21.76 3.35 13.11
CA ASN A 144 -23.11 3.56 13.65
C ASN A 144 -24.15 2.62 13.05
N LEU A 145 -23.99 2.24 11.78
CA LEU A 145 -24.91 1.33 11.08
C LEU A 145 -24.73 -0.13 11.52
N VAL A 146 -23.50 -0.63 11.55
CA VAL A 146 -23.23 -2.07 11.72
C VAL A 146 -22.52 -2.46 13.02
N GLY A 147 -22.04 -1.46 13.78
CA GLY A 147 -21.44 -1.63 15.11
C GLY A 147 -19.96 -1.98 15.12
N PHE A 148 -19.26 -1.90 13.98
CA PHE A 148 -17.82 -2.16 13.87
C PHE A 148 -17.18 -1.35 12.75
N ASP A 149 -15.85 -1.24 12.78
CA ASP A 149 -15.06 -0.45 11.83
C ASP A 149 -14.87 -1.19 10.51
N VAL A 150 -15.73 -0.88 9.53
CA VAL A 150 -15.66 -1.43 8.17
C VAL A 150 -14.46 -0.88 7.41
N CYS A 151 -14.09 0.39 7.62
CA CYS A 151 -13.02 1.07 6.88
C CYS A 151 -11.63 0.84 7.48
N HIS A 152 -11.55 0.16 8.64
CA HIS A 152 -10.30 -0.16 9.34
C HIS A 152 -9.45 1.07 9.68
N LEU A 153 -10.06 2.18 10.11
CA LEU A 153 -9.36 3.43 10.43
C LEU A 153 -8.22 3.24 11.43
N ASP A 154 -8.38 2.36 12.42
CA ASP A 154 -7.32 2.10 13.39
C ASP A 154 -6.10 1.42 12.77
N TYR A 155 -6.29 0.50 11.81
CA TYR A 155 -5.19 -0.07 11.04
C TYR A 155 -4.62 0.94 10.06
N GLN A 156 -5.45 1.77 9.42
CA GLN A 156 -4.98 2.81 8.52
C GLN A 156 -4.05 3.82 9.22
N LYS A 157 -4.19 4.05 10.53
CA LYS A 157 -3.21 4.84 11.31
C LYS A 157 -1.83 4.19 11.39
N LYS A 158 -1.70 2.88 11.17
CA LYS A 158 -0.43 2.15 11.10
C LYS A 158 0.12 2.04 9.68
N LEU A 159 -0.63 2.49 8.67
CA LEU A 159 -0.20 2.45 7.28
C LEU A 159 0.08 3.88 6.82
N VAL A 160 1.22 4.09 6.17
CA VAL A 160 1.58 5.40 5.64
C VAL A 160 0.77 5.64 4.36
N THR A 161 -0.39 6.27 4.52
CA THR A 161 -1.30 6.71 3.45
C THR A 161 -1.61 8.20 3.58
N GLY A 162 -2.18 8.81 2.52
CA GLY A 162 -2.52 10.23 2.49
C GLY A 162 -3.64 10.62 3.47
N LEU A 163 -4.24 9.65 4.17
CA LEU A 163 -5.26 9.90 5.17
C LEU A 163 -4.68 10.44 6.48
N PHE A 164 -3.61 9.84 7.00
CA PHE A 164 -3.04 10.16 8.32
C PHE A 164 -1.63 10.76 8.25
N TYR A 165 -1.00 10.73 7.08
CA TYR A 165 0.39 11.11 6.91
C TYR A 165 0.59 12.02 5.70
N ASP A 166 1.62 12.85 5.80
CA ASP A 166 2.12 13.68 4.71
C ASP A 166 3.47 13.12 4.23
N PHE A 167 3.55 12.88 2.93
CA PHE A 167 4.74 12.34 2.28
C PHE A 167 5.57 13.49 1.73
N ARG A 168 6.79 13.62 2.22
CA ARG A 168 7.73 14.64 1.75
C ARG A 168 8.99 14.00 1.22
N LYS A 169 9.72 14.78 0.43
CA LYS A 169 11.00 14.34 -0.12
C LYS A 169 11.95 13.85 0.97
N ASP A 170 11.95 14.49 2.13
CA ASP A 170 12.83 14.20 3.25
C ASP A 170 12.22 13.29 4.31
N GLY A 171 11.02 12.74 4.12
CA GLY A 171 10.45 11.78 5.08
C GLY A 171 8.93 11.80 5.19
N ILE A 172 8.44 11.07 6.19
CA ILE A 172 7.02 10.93 6.51
C ILE A 172 6.69 11.75 7.75
N TYR A 173 5.60 12.50 7.69
CA TYR A 173 5.15 13.39 8.75
C TYR A 173 3.74 13.02 9.22
N ASP A 174 3.51 13.05 10.54
CA ASP A 174 2.17 12.88 11.10
C ASP A 174 1.29 14.13 10.93
N ARG A 175 0.02 14.06 11.34
CA ARG A 175 -0.93 15.19 11.31
C ARG A 175 -0.49 16.40 12.15
N ASN A 176 0.41 16.23 13.11
CA ASN A 176 0.99 17.31 13.91
C ASN A 176 2.26 17.87 13.28
N ASN A 177 2.55 17.50 12.03
CA ASN A 177 3.75 17.89 11.30
C ASN A 177 5.06 17.43 11.96
N LYS A 178 5.01 16.33 12.73
CA LYS A 178 6.19 15.70 13.32
C LYS A 178 6.72 14.63 12.35
N LYS A 179 8.01 14.74 12.01
CA LYS A 179 8.72 13.72 11.21
C LYS A 179 8.83 12.41 12.00
N LEU A 180 8.40 11.32 11.39
CA LEU A 180 8.56 9.98 11.95
C LEU A 180 10.02 9.52 11.85
N SER A 181 10.46 8.75 12.84
CA SER A 181 11.82 8.20 12.86
C SER A 181 11.83 6.83 12.19
N LEU A 182 12.65 6.67 11.16
CA LEU A 182 12.82 5.40 10.46
C LEU A 182 13.63 4.42 11.32
N ASN A 183 13.08 3.23 11.57
CA ASN A 183 13.74 2.19 12.35
C ASN A 183 14.30 1.07 11.46
N LEU A 184 13.59 0.73 10.39
CA LEU A 184 13.91 -0.43 9.57
C LEU A 184 13.58 -0.19 8.09
N ILE A 185 14.42 -0.72 7.22
CA ILE A 185 14.22 -0.80 5.78
C ILE A 185 14.29 -2.27 5.40
N GLU A 186 13.26 -2.83 4.78
CA GLU A 186 13.31 -4.16 4.17
C GLU A 186 13.10 -4.04 2.66
N PHE A 187 13.97 -4.71 1.91
CA PHE A 187 13.81 -4.87 0.48
C PHE A 187 13.83 -6.35 0.14
N GLY A 188 12.84 -6.77 -0.66
CA GLY A 188 12.73 -8.13 -1.18
C GLY A 188 12.59 -8.12 -2.70
N HIS A 189 13.13 -9.17 -3.33
CA HIS A 189 13.08 -9.36 -4.77
C HIS A 189 12.78 -10.83 -5.10
N HIS A 190 11.92 -11.08 -6.09
CA HIS A 190 11.36 -12.41 -6.33
C HIS A 190 11.22 -12.66 -7.82
N SER A 191 11.45 -13.88 -8.28
CA SER A 191 11.00 -14.24 -9.63
C SER A 191 9.47 -14.36 -9.64
N VAL A 192 8.82 -13.84 -10.67
CA VAL A 192 7.36 -13.89 -10.87
C VAL A 192 6.88 -15.35 -10.94
N LEU A 193 7.61 -16.20 -11.67
CA LEU A 193 7.23 -17.60 -11.92
C LEU A 193 7.65 -18.58 -10.83
N SER A 194 8.43 -18.15 -9.83
CA SER A 194 8.78 -19.04 -8.73
C SER A 194 7.65 -19.10 -7.71
N MET A 195 6.91 -20.21 -7.69
CA MET A 195 6.23 -20.73 -6.48
C MET A 195 7.23 -21.13 -5.37
N GLY A 196 8.53 -20.90 -5.60
CA GLY A 196 9.61 -21.14 -4.65
C GLY A 196 9.86 -19.95 -3.74
N LEU A 197 10.58 -20.23 -2.64
CA LEU A 197 10.98 -19.26 -1.63
C LEU A 197 11.60 -18.00 -2.26
N PRO A 198 11.31 -16.80 -1.70
CA PRO A 198 11.81 -15.53 -2.20
C PRO A 198 13.33 -15.53 -2.34
N ARG A 199 13.84 -14.86 -3.39
CA ARG A 199 15.28 -14.66 -3.54
C ARG A 199 15.70 -13.46 -2.71
N LEU A 200 16.37 -13.72 -1.59
CA LEU A 200 17.29 -12.77 -0.96
C LEU A 200 16.63 -11.43 -0.53
N ASN A 201 16.13 -11.39 0.70
CA ASN A 201 15.80 -10.12 1.34
C ASN A 201 17.08 -9.55 1.98
N PHE A 202 17.16 -8.23 2.09
CA PHE A 202 18.03 -7.61 3.08
C PHE A 202 17.23 -6.66 3.95
N VAL A 203 17.67 -6.53 5.20
CA VAL A 203 17.08 -5.64 6.19
C VAL A 203 18.15 -4.70 6.70
N VAL A 204 17.89 -3.40 6.62
CA VAL A 204 18.66 -2.37 7.30
C VAL A 204 17.94 -2.05 8.60
N ASP A 205 18.47 -2.56 9.70
CA ASP A 205 17.97 -2.28 11.04
C ASP A 205 18.76 -1.10 11.62
N LEU A 206 18.19 0.10 11.50
CA LEU A 206 18.81 1.34 11.96
C LEU A 206 18.85 1.40 13.49
N ALA A 207 17.85 0.81 14.16
CA ALA A 207 17.78 0.76 15.62
C ALA A 207 18.91 -0.10 16.22
N ASN A 208 19.17 -1.28 15.64
CA ASN A 208 20.27 -2.16 16.05
C ASN A 208 21.57 -1.91 15.27
N ARG A 209 21.57 -0.92 14.37
CA ARG A 209 22.73 -0.44 13.61
C ARG A 209 23.40 -1.55 12.81
N LYS A 210 22.63 -2.29 12.02
CA LYS A 210 23.12 -3.41 11.20
C LYS A 210 22.35 -3.54 9.89
N ILE A 211 22.98 -4.23 8.95
CA ILE A 211 22.34 -4.80 7.78
C ILE A 211 22.42 -6.32 7.95
N ASP A 212 21.29 -7.00 7.78
CA ASP A 212 21.17 -8.46 7.78
C ASP A 212 20.66 -8.95 6.42
N GLY A 213 20.91 -10.24 6.14
CA GLY A 213 20.54 -10.89 4.88
C GLY A 213 21.75 -11.44 4.16
N TYR A 214 21.76 -11.31 2.85
CA TYR A 214 22.88 -11.81 2.03
C TYR A 214 24.09 -10.86 2.04
N TYR A 215 23.94 -9.67 2.61
CA TYR A 215 25.01 -8.73 2.93
C TYR A 215 24.89 -8.35 4.40
N GLU A 216 25.79 -8.87 5.24
CA GLU A 216 25.81 -8.58 6.67
C GLU A 216 26.85 -7.52 7.01
N ARG A 217 26.45 -6.46 7.70
CA ARG A 217 27.36 -5.37 8.08
C ARG A 217 26.86 -4.59 9.28
N LYS A 218 27.77 -4.21 10.19
CA LYS A 218 27.50 -3.21 11.24
C LYS A 218 27.55 -1.78 10.68
N LEU A 219 26.67 -0.93 11.18
CA LEU A 219 26.51 0.47 10.77
C LEU A 219 27.04 1.42 11.85
N ASN A 220 27.85 2.39 11.44
CA ASN A 220 28.17 3.55 12.26
C ASN A 220 27.21 4.73 11.94
N ASP A 221 27.31 5.83 12.68
CA ASP A 221 26.39 6.98 12.49
C ASP A 221 26.51 7.60 11.09
N LYS A 222 27.71 7.61 10.50
CA LYS A 222 27.91 8.11 9.12
C LYS A 222 27.25 7.21 8.09
N ASP A 223 27.25 5.90 8.31
CA ASP A 223 26.56 4.95 7.44
C ASP A 223 25.04 5.17 7.49
N ILE A 224 24.48 5.35 8.69
CA ILE A 224 23.05 5.64 8.89
C ILE A 224 22.66 6.95 8.21
N LEU A 225 23.40 8.04 8.47
CA LEU A 225 23.14 9.34 7.83
C LEU A 225 23.16 9.23 6.31
N LYS A 226 24.14 8.50 5.77
CA LYS A 226 24.25 8.31 4.33
C LYS A 226 23.09 7.52 3.73
N ILE A 227 22.58 6.51 4.44
CA ILE A 227 21.39 5.76 4.01
C ILE A 227 20.18 6.70 3.96
N LEU A 228 19.95 7.48 5.02
CA LEU A 228 18.86 8.45 5.07
C LEU A 228 18.99 9.52 3.98
N ASP A 229 20.19 10.08 3.79
CA ASP A 229 20.47 11.07 2.74
C ASP A 229 20.17 10.53 1.34
N LEU A 230 20.41 9.23 1.09
CA LEU A 230 20.07 8.60 -0.19
C LEU A 230 18.56 8.51 -0.38
N LEU A 231 17.81 8.07 0.65
CA LEU A 231 16.35 8.00 0.59
C LEU A 231 15.77 9.39 0.28
N ASP A 232 16.26 10.41 0.98
CA ASP A 232 15.84 11.81 0.83
C ASP A 232 16.20 12.36 -0.57
N TYR A 233 17.43 12.16 -1.01
CA TYR A 233 17.92 12.68 -2.30
C TYR A 233 17.14 12.10 -3.48
N TYR A 234 16.89 10.80 -3.47
CA TYR A 234 16.17 10.08 -4.54
C TYR A 234 14.64 10.13 -4.38
N GLY A 235 14.12 10.73 -3.31
CA GLY A 235 12.70 10.92 -3.08
C GLY A 235 11.94 9.61 -2.86
N VAL A 236 12.55 8.66 -2.14
CA VAL A 236 11.99 7.31 -1.97
C VAL A 236 10.61 7.33 -1.32
N TYR A 237 10.39 8.18 -0.31
CA TYR A 237 9.08 8.30 0.35
C TYR A 237 7.95 8.75 -0.59
N LEU A 238 8.31 9.42 -1.69
CA LEU A 238 7.39 9.91 -2.71
C LEU A 238 7.14 8.88 -3.83
N TRP A 239 7.78 7.71 -3.83
CA TRP A 239 7.58 6.66 -4.84
C TRP A 239 6.13 6.18 -4.95
N ILE A 240 5.35 6.35 -3.90
CA ILE A 240 3.91 6.03 -3.89
C ILE A 240 3.06 7.05 -4.66
N THR A 241 3.60 8.22 -4.99
CA THR A 241 2.88 9.30 -5.68
C THR A 241 3.01 9.15 -7.19
N ASP A 242 1.97 9.57 -7.94
CA ASP A 242 1.97 9.54 -9.41
C ASP A 242 3.16 10.31 -10.01
N ASP A 243 3.62 11.34 -9.31
CA ASP A 243 4.80 12.11 -9.69
C ASP A 243 6.07 11.27 -9.79
N TYR A 244 6.18 10.14 -9.09
CA TYR A 244 7.34 9.25 -9.20
C TYR A 244 7.07 8.01 -10.05
N GLN A 245 5.92 7.93 -10.71
CA GLN A 245 5.48 6.77 -11.48
C GLN A 245 5.24 7.11 -12.96
N ASN A 246 5.81 8.22 -13.45
CA ASN A 246 5.57 8.69 -14.82
C ASN A 246 6.00 7.68 -15.87
N LYS A 247 7.11 6.96 -15.68
CA LYS A 247 7.50 5.88 -16.60
C LYS A 247 6.41 4.81 -16.66
N SER A 248 5.97 4.33 -15.51
CA SER A 248 5.01 3.23 -15.37
C SER A 248 3.67 3.55 -16.03
N LEU A 249 3.25 4.82 -15.98
CA LEU A 249 2.05 5.34 -16.65
C LEU A 249 2.18 5.43 -18.18
N ASN A 250 3.39 5.65 -18.69
CA ASN A 250 3.63 5.93 -20.12
C ASN A 250 4.32 4.77 -20.87
N HIS A 251 4.54 3.64 -20.20
CA HIS A 251 5.26 2.50 -20.76
C HIS A 251 4.63 1.18 -20.29
N ASP A 252 4.00 0.47 -21.22
CA ASP A 252 3.50 -0.88 -21.00
C ASP A 252 4.56 -1.92 -21.37
N LEU A 253 5.06 -2.63 -20.36
CA LEU A 253 5.80 -3.88 -20.55
C LEU A 253 4.79 -5.03 -20.57
N ALA A 254 4.66 -5.69 -21.72
CA ALA A 254 3.91 -6.94 -21.81
C ALA A 254 4.82 -8.09 -21.37
N ILE A 255 4.84 -8.46 -20.08
CA ILE A 255 5.72 -9.56 -19.65
C ILE A 255 5.08 -10.44 -18.57
N PHE A 256 4.85 -11.71 -18.93
CA PHE A 256 4.45 -12.83 -18.05
C PHE A 256 5.64 -13.47 -17.30
N ASP A 257 6.88 -13.05 -17.61
CA ASP A 257 8.15 -13.60 -17.13
C ASP A 257 9.05 -12.48 -16.54
N GLY A 258 9.18 -12.35 -15.23
CA GLY A 258 10.13 -11.37 -14.69
C GLY A 258 10.28 -11.37 -13.18
N TYR A 259 10.34 -10.18 -12.56
CA TYR A 259 10.59 -10.03 -11.13
C TYR A 259 9.53 -9.17 -10.43
N ASP A 260 9.15 -9.65 -9.26
CA ASP A 260 8.43 -8.87 -8.27
C ASP A 260 9.44 -8.31 -7.27
N TRP A 261 9.17 -7.14 -6.72
CA TRP A 261 9.96 -6.58 -5.64
C TRP A 261 9.08 -5.80 -4.68
N TYR A 262 9.57 -5.55 -3.48
CA TYR A 262 8.95 -4.61 -2.57
C TYR A 262 9.99 -3.82 -1.80
N LEU A 263 9.57 -2.65 -1.33
CA LEU A 263 10.28 -1.86 -0.34
C LEU A 263 9.33 -1.56 0.81
N GLU A 264 9.74 -1.91 2.01
CA GLU A 264 9.06 -1.60 3.25
C GLU A 264 9.94 -0.71 4.11
N LEU A 265 9.34 0.35 4.67
CA LEU A 265 9.96 1.24 5.63
C LEU A 265 9.11 1.22 6.90
N VAL A 266 9.71 0.85 8.03
CA VAL A 266 9.03 0.79 9.33
C VAL A 266 9.53 1.91 10.22
N PHE A 267 8.60 2.74 10.66
CA PHE A 267 8.84 3.92 11.49
C PHE A 267 8.51 3.66 12.96
N ASP A 268 8.79 4.65 13.81
CA ASP A 268 8.40 4.63 15.21
C ASP A 268 6.90 4.37 15.39
N GLY A 269 6.56 3.58 16.41
CA GLY A 269 5.19 3.14 16.65
C GLY A 269 4.68 2.03 15.71
N GLY A 270 5.55 1.41 14.90
CA GLY A 270 5.17 0.32 14.00
C GLY A 270 4.34 0.79 12.81
N VAL A 271 4.61 2.02 12.34
CA VAL A 271 3.96 2.62 11.18
C VAL A 271 4.70 2.18 9.92
N ILE A 272 3.96 1.69 8.92
CA ILE A 272 4.50 0.97 7.76
C ILE A 272 4.24 1.76 6.49
N TRP A 273 5.30 2.11 5.77
CA TRP A 273 5.24 2.54 4.38
C TRP A 273 5.65 1.37 3.51
N TYR A 274 4.90 1.09 2.45
CA TYR A 274 5.14 -0.07 1.60
C TYR A 274 4.77 0.21 0.15
N ILE A 275 5.61 -0.29 -0.76
CA ILE A 275 5.33 -0.36 -2.18
C ILE A 275 5.79 -1.71 -2.73
N PHE A 276 5.00 -2.28 -3.63
CA PHE A 276 5.30 -3.50 -4.36
C PHE A 276 5.28 -3.21 -5.86
N GLY A 277 6.20 -3.80 -6.61
CA GLY A 277 6.22 -3.69 -8.06
C GLY A 277 6.31 -5.03 -8.75
N ASN A 278 5.55 -5.20 -9.83
CA ASN A 278 5.64 -6.32 -10.76
C ASN A 278 6.28 -5.81 -12.06
N ASN A 279 7.54 -6.17 -12.30
CA ASN A 279 8.31 -5.75 -13.47
C ASN A 279 8.31 -4.25 -13.76
N GLU A 280 8.02 -3.43 -12.75
CA GLU A 280 7.88 -2.00 -12.88
C GLU A 280 8.44 -1.30 -11.65
N TYR A 281 9.03 -0.12 -11.87
CA TYR A 281 9.85 0.55 -10.86
C TYR A 281 9.57 2.07 -10.85
N PRO A 282 9.66 2.74 -9.69
CA PRO A 282 9.60 4.20 -9.62
C PRO A 282 10.71 4.88 -10.42
N ASP A 283 10.44 6.10 -10.88
CA ASP A 283 11.28 6.87 -11.81
C ASP A 283 12.75 6.97 -11.36
N THR A 284 13.02 7.04 -10.04
CA THR A 284 14.37 7.19 -9.47
C THR A 284 15.01 5.88 -8.97
N TYR A 285 14.31 4.74 -9.07
CA TYR A 285 14.78 3.43 -8.57
C TYR A 285 16.16 3.05 -9.10
N THR A 286 16.36 3.09 -10.42
CA THR A 286 17.63 2.68 -11.03
C THR A 286 18.80 3.58 -10.62
N ALA A 287 18.53 4.85 -10.32
CA ALA A 287 19.56 5.80 -9.92
C ALA A 287 20.04 5.53 -8.48
N ILE A 288 19.14 5.23 -7.55
CA ILE A 288 19.52 4.84 -6.19
C ILE A 288 20.20 3.46 -6.18
N ALA A 289 19.73 2.51 -6.99
CA ALA A 289 20.35 1.18 -7.10
C ALA A 289 21.81 1.25 -7.57
N LEU A 290 22.08 2.05 -8.61
CA LEU A 290 23.46 2.31 -9.06
C LEU A 290 24.31 2.92 -7.94
N LYS A 291 23.74 3.86 -7.18
CA LYS A 291 24.46 4.48 -6.08
C LYS A 291 24.79 3.48 -4.97
N ILE A 292 23.88 2.57 -4.65
CA ILE A 292 24.11 1.51 -3.68
C ILE A 292 25.24 0.57 -4.15
N ILE A 293 25.28 0.21 -5.44
CA ILE A 293 26.38 -0.57 -6.03
C ILE A 293 27.71 0.17 -5.87
N GLU A 294 27.77 1.45 -6.22
CA GLU A 294 28.99 2.25 -6.07
C GLU A 294 29.50 2.30 -4.63
N LEU A 295 28.58 2.31 -3.66
CA LEU A 295 28.90 2.47 -2.25
C LEU A 295 29.26 1.17 -1.53
N THR A 296 28.65 0.07 -1.95
CA THR A 296 28.76 -1.22 -1.27
C THR A 296 29.60 -2.22 -2.07
N GLY A 297 29.68 -2.07 -3.38
CA GLY A 297 30.21 -3.07 -4.32
C GLY A 297 29.22 -4.18 -4.67
N TYR A 298 28.00 -4.15 -4.12
CA TYR A 298 26.98 -5.19 -4.29
C TYR A 298 25.70 -4.64 -4.93
N ASP A 299 25.07 -5.45 -5.77
CA ASP A 299 23.80 -5.12 -6.42
C ASP A 299 22.61 -5.41 -5.50
N LEU A 300 22.49 -4.61 -4.44
CA LEU A 300 21.54 -4.94 -3.39
C LEU A 300 20.06 -4.79 -3.80
N LEU A 301 19.81 -3.94 -4.80
CA LEU A 301 18.49 -3.71 -5.37
C LEU A 301 18.27 -4.49 -6.69
N GLU A 302 19.10 -5.51 -6.95
CA GLU A 302 18.95 -6.45 -8.07
C GLU A 302 18.79 -5.74 -9.44
N LEU A 303 19.44 -4.59 -9.64
CA LEU A 303 19.38 -3.79 -10.86
C LEU A 303 19.80 -4.59 -12.09
N ASN A 304 20.75 -5.51 -11.93
CA ASN A 304 21.28 -6.32 -13.02
C ASN A 304 20.24 -7.30 -13.58
N THR A 305 19.15 -7.56 -12.86
CA THR A 305 18.05 -8.42 -13.29
C THR A 305 17.10 -7.74 -14.28
N ILE A 306 17.09 -6.41 -14.33
CA ILE A 306 16.26 -5.58 -15.24
C ILE A 306 16.92 -5.50 -16.62
N ASP A 307 16.18 -5.66 -17.73
CA ASP A 307 16.76 -5.57 -19.08
C ASP A 307 17.52 -4.25 -19.34
N ASP A 308 18.56 -4.29 -20.16
CA ASP A 308 19.41 -3.13 -20.45
C ASP A 308 18.67 -1.97 -21.12
N ASN A 309 17.70 -2.25 -21.98
CA ASN A 309 16.91 -1.21 -22.63
C ASN A 309 15.97 -0.55 -21.63
N GLU A 310 15.37 -1.34 -20.72
CA GLU A 310 14.59 -0.81 -19.60
C GLU A 310 15.45 0.05 -18.68
N ARG A 311 16.65 -0.42 -18.30
CA ARG A 311 17.59 0.38 -17.48
C ARG A 311 17.92 1.73 -18.12
N LYS A 312 18.10 1.78 -19.45
CA LYS A 312 18.34 3.03 -20.18
C LYS A 312 17.13 3.95 -20.15
N LEU A 313 15.92 3.40 -20.25
CA LEU A 313 14.68 4.15 -20.13
C LEU A 313 14.52 4.74 -18.73
N PHE A 314 14.71 3.96 -17.68
CA PHE A 314 14.65 4.44 -16.29
C PHE A 314 15.64 5.57 -16.02
N LYS A 315 16.87 5.46 -16.51
CA LYS A 315 17.87 6.55 -16.39
C LYS A 315 17.38 7.87 -16.99
N LYS A 316 16.56 7.84 -18.05
CA LYS A 316 15.99 9.05 -18.67
C LYS A 316 14.94 9.70 -17.77
N TYR A 317 14.08 8.91 -17.11
CA TYR A 317 13.07 9.41 -16.18
C TYR A 317 13.70 9.91 -14.88
N ALA A 318 14.66 9.18 -14.31
CA ALA A 318 15.40 9.62 -13.11
C ALA A 318 16.03 11.01 -13.29
N LYS A 319 16.68 11.27 -14.43
CA LYS A 319 17.29 12.57 -14.75
C LYS A 319 16.31 13.75 -14.79
N ARG A 320 15.01 13.49 -14.99
CA ARG A 320 13.98 14.53 -15.00
C ARG A 320 13.47 14.85 -13.59
N LYS A 321 13.67 13.94 -12.64
CA LYS A 321 13.19 14.05 -11.25
C LYS A 321 14.27 14.53 -10.30
N LEU A 322 15.51 14.18 -10.58
CA LEU A 322 16.66 14.62 -9.80
C LEU A 322 17.09 16.03 -10.24
N PRO A 323 17.49 16.89 -9.29
CA PRO A 323 17.92 18.26 -9.56
C PRO A 323 19.21 18.34 -10.40
#